data_AF-A0AA43V300-F1
#
_entry.id   AF-A0AA43V300-F1
#
_cell.length_a   1.000
_cell.length_b   1.000
_cell.length_c   1.000
_cell.angle_alpha   90.00
_cell.angle_beta   90.00
_cell.angle_gamma   90.00
#
_symmetry.space_group_name_H-M   'P 1'
#
loop_
_entity.id
_entity.type
_entity.pdbx_description
1 polymer ?
#
loop_
_entity_poly.entity_id
_entity_poly.type
_entity_poly.pdbx_seq_one_letter_code
_entity_poly.pdbx_strand_id
1 'polypeptide(L)'
;LLGIKDDNNKVIAASLFSKIPTMGSYVYYSNRGPVMDFSDLGLVDYYLKELDKYLQQHQCLYVKLDPYWLYHLYDKDIVPFEGREKNDALVNLFKSHGYEHHGFTTEYDTSSQVRWMGVLNLEGKTPETLKKTFDSQRKRNINKAINYGVKVRFLERDEFNLFLDLYRETEERAGFVS
;
A
#
# COMPACT_ATOMS: atom_id res chain seq x y z
N LEU A 1 1.39 18.67 -2.78
CA LEU A 1 0.09 18.18 -2.28
C LEU A 1 -0.98 18.69 -3.24
N LEU A 2 -1.79 17.79 -3.78
CA LEU A 2 -2.96 18.11 -4.61
C LEU A 2 -4.20 17.50 -3.96
N GLY A 3 -5.39 18.04 -4.25
CA GLY A 3 -6.63 17.51 -3.72
C GLY A 3 -7.86 18.23 -4.25
N ILE A 4 -9.02 17.67 -3.95
CA ILE A 4 -10.34 18.15 -4.37
C ILE A 4 -11.14 18.50 -3.13
N LYS A 5 -11.87 19.60 -3.21
CA LYS A 5 -12.83 20.01 -2.20
C LYS A 5 -14.23 20.02 -2.78
N ASP A 6 -15.21 19.68 -1.95
CA ASP A 6 -16.62 19.87 -2.28
C ASP A 6 -17.05 21.35 -2.11
N ASP A 7 -18.31 21.63 -2.42
CA ASP A 7 -18.91 22.97 -2.31
C ASP A 7 -18.89 23.53 -0.88
N ASN A 8 -18.76 22.67 0.13
CA ASN A 8 -18.65 23.04 1.54
C ASN A 8 -17.19 23.21 1.98
N ASN A 9 -16.24 23.25 1.04
CA ASN A 9 -14.80 23.40 1.28
C ASN A 9 -14.18 22.22 2.07
N LYS A 10 -14.85 21.05 2.09
CA LYS A 10 -14.34 19.81 2.70
C LYS A 10 -13.48 19.06 1.68
N VAL A 11 -12.31 18.60 2.10
CA VAL A 11 -11.43 17.77 1.26
C VAL A 11 -12.06 16.39 1.07
N ILE A 12 -12.30 16.00 -0.19
CA ILE A 12 -12.90 14.72 -0.58
C ILE A 12 -11.92 13.79 -1.33
N ALA A 13 -10.81 14.34 -1.82
CA ALA A 13 -9.69 13.57 -2.37
C ALA A 13 -8.37 14.31 -2.12
N ALA A 14 -7.28 13.58 -1.90
CA ALA A 14 -5.95 14.18 -1.74
C ALA A 14 -4.82 13.24 -2.18
N SER A 15 -3.70 13.80 -2.63
CA SER A 15 -2.50 13.04 -2.98
C SER A 15 -1.22 13.84 -2.77
N LEU A 16 -0.21 13.19 -2.22
CA LEU A 16 1.14 13.74 -2.13
C LEU A 16 1.98 13.24 -3.30
N PHE A 17 2.36 14.17 -4.18
CA PHE A 17 3.24 13.86 -5.30
C PHE A 17 4.69 14.22 -5.00
N SER A 18 5.57 13.26 -5.22
CA SER A 18 7.00 13.51 -5.46
C SER A 18 7.14 14.08 -6.87
N LYS A 19 7.81 15.24 -6.99
CA LYS A 19 8.07 15.92 -8.27
C LYS A 19 9.57 15.84 -8.55
N ILE A 20 9.94 15.07 -9.56
CA ILE A 20 11.35 14.76 -9.88
C ILE A 20 11.71 15.49 -11.18
N PRO A 21 12.66 16.44 -11.16
CA PRO A 21 13.14 17.09 -12.38
C PRO A 21 13.78 16.09 -13.34
N THR A 22 13.43 16.17 -14.62
CA THR A 22 13.94 15.25 -15.66
C THR A 22 14.04 15.98 -16.99
N MET A 23 15.26 16.33 -17.39
CA MET A 23 15.58 16.93 -18.70
C MET A 23 14.69 18.13 -19.10
N GLY A 24 14.43 19.07 -18.18
CA GLY A 24 13.60 20.25 -18.44
C GLY A 24 12.08 20.06 -18.26
N SER A 25 11.67 18.83 -17.93
CA SER A 25 10.31 18.44 -17.55
C SER A 25 10.30 17.80 -16.16
N TYR A 26 9.18 17.19 -15.76
CA TYR A 26 9.05 16.55 -14.45
C TYR A 26 8.34 15.20 -14.49
N VAL A 27 8.83 14.25 -13.69
CA VAL A 27 8.10 13.02 -13.35
C VAL A 27 7.35 13.24 -12.04
N TYR A 28 6.09 12.83 -12.03
CA TYR A 28 5.24 12.87 -10.83
C TYR A 28 4.99 11.46 -10.31
N TYR A 29 5.16 11.22 -9.01
CA TYR A 29 4.84 9.93 -8.37
C TYR A 29 3.96 10.15 -7.14
N SER A 30 2.81 9.46 -7.08
CA SER A 30 1.78 9.69 -6.05
C SER A 30 2.05 9.06 -4.68
N ASN A 31 3.12 8.27 -4.54
CA ASN A 31 3.52 7.64 -3.27
C ASN A 31 2.35 6.93 -2.56
N ARG A 32 1.74 5.93 -3.19
CA ARG A 32 0.52 5.22 -2.72
C ARG A 32 -0.78 6.03 -2.71
N GLY A 33 -0.76 7.27 -3.18
CA GLY A 33 -1.96 8.07 -3.44
C GLY A 33 -2.54 7.87 -4.84
N PRO A 34 -3.65 8.53 -5.18
CA PRO A 34 -4.46 9.38 -4.29
C PRO A 34 -5.22 8.60 -3.21
N VAL A 35 -5.62 9.33 -2.16
CA VAL A 35 -6.56 8.89 -1.13
C VAL A 35 -7.92 9.54 -1.41
N MET A 36 -8.91 8.71 -1.71
CA MET A 36 -10.29 9.08 -1.98
C MET A 36 -11.19 7.85 -1.84
N ASP A 37 -12.51 8.04 -1.88
CA ASP A 37 -13.44 6.91 -2.00
C ASP A 37 -13.41 6.36 -3.42
N PHE A 38 -12.74 5.22 -3.60
CA PHE A 38 -12.65 4.55 -4.90
C PHE A 38 -13.94 3.82 -5.31
N SER A 39 -14.93 3.69 -4.42
CA SER A 39 -16.25 3.17 -4.80
C SER A 39 -17.10 4.21 -5.54
N ASP A 40 -16.81 5.51 -5.32
CA ASP A 40 -17.37 6.60 -6.10
C ASP A 40 -16.57 6.80 -7.40
N LEU A 41 -16.99 6.08 -8.45
CA LEU A 41 -16.37 6.19 -9.77
C LEU A 41 -16.50 7.59 -10.38
N GLY A 42 -17.51 8.37 -9.99
CA GLY A 42 -17.69 9.74 -10.44
C GLY A 42 -16.62 10.66 -9.85
N LEU A 43 -16.32 10.50 -8.57
CA LEU A 43 -15.21 11.20 -7.91
C LEU A 43 -13.86 10.79 -8.52
N VAL A 44 -13.64 9.50 -8.77
CA VAL A 44 -12.40 9.01 -9.40
C VAL A 44 -12.22 9.62 -10.79
N ASP A 45 -13.27 9.59 -11.62
CA ASP A 45 -13.27 10.17 -12.96
C ASP A 45 -12.97 11.67 -12.93
N TYR A 46 -13.66 12.41 -12.06
CA TYR A 46 -13.43 13.84 -11.88
C TYR A 46 -11.99 14.13 -11.42
N TYR A 47 -11.48 13.33 -10.47
CA TYR A 47 -10.11 13.48 -9.98
C TYR A 47 -9.06 13.29 -11.08
N LEU A 48 -9.19 12.26 -11.91
CA LEU A 48 -8.25 12.00 -13.00
C LEU A 48 -8.28 13.13 -14.04
N LYS A 49 -9.48 13.62 -14.40
CA LYS A 49 -9.63 14.78 -15.33
C LYS A 49 -8.93 16.03 -14.82
N GLU A 50 -9.14 16.39 -13.56
CA GLU A 50 -8.53 17.58 -12.97
C GLU A 50 -7.03 17.41 -12.73
N LEU A 51 -6.58 16.20 -12.39
CA LEU A 51 -5.16 15.88 -12.30
C LEU A 51 -4.46 16.07 -13.65
N ASP A 52 -5.03 15.56 -14.73
CA ASP A 52 -4.43 15.66 -16.07
C ASP A 52 -4.31 17.12 -16.51
N LYS A 53 -5.35 17.95 -16.28
CA LYS A 53 -5.28 19.41 -16.52
C LYS A 53 -4.14 20.05 -15.74
N TYR A 54 -4.00 19.72 -14.46
CA TYR A 54 -2.91 20.23 -13.64
C TYR A 54 -1.55 19.81 -14.21
N LEU A 55 -1.37 18.52 -14.53
CA LEU A 55 -0.09 18.00 -15.01
C LEU A 55 0.33 18.58 -16.37
N GLN A 56 -0.60 18.78 -17.29
CA GLN A 56 -0.36 19.41 -18.60
C GLN A 56 0.17 20.84 -18.47
N GLN A 57 -0.33 21.60 -17.49
CA GLN A 57 0.11 22.97 -17.22
C GLN A 57 1.48 23.05 -16.53
N HIS A 58 1.99 21.94 -16.00
CA HIS A 58 3.18 21.92 -15.14
C HIS A 58 4.34 21.11 -15.71
N GLN A 59 4.45 21.04 -17.05
CA GLN A 59 5.55 20.37 -17.76
C GLN A 59 5.76 18.91 -17.31
N CYS A 60 4.67 18.20 -17.02
CA CYS A 60 4.73 16.79 -16.69
C CYS A 60 5.18 15.97 -17.90
N LEU A 61 6.23 15.17 -17.73
CA LEU A 61 6.67 14.16 -18.71
C LEU A 61 5.78 12.92 -18.61
N TYR A 62 5.65 12.36 -17.40
CA TYR A 62 4.69 11.32 -17.07
C TYR A 62 4.37 11.34 -15.57
N VAL A 63 3.22 10.75 -15.22
CA VAL A 63 2.80 10.53 -13.83
C VAL A 63 2.67 9.04 -13.56
N LYS A 64 3.19 8.60 -12.41
CA LYS A 64 3.02 7.25 -11.89
C LYS A 64 2.07 7.29 -10.71
N LEU A 65 0.98 6.52 -10.82
CA LEU A 65 0.00 6.34 -9.76
C LEU A 65 0.01 4.89 -9.27
N ASP A 66 0.06 4.70 -7.96
CA ASP A 66 -0.04 3.39 -7.31
C ASP A 66 -0.99 3.42 -6.09
N PRO A 67 -2.24 3.90 -6.28
CA PRO A 67 -3.16 4.14 -5.17
C PRO A 67 -3.40 2.90 -4.31
N TYR A 68 -3.58 3.12 -3.01
CA TYR A 68 -3.94 2.06 -2.07
C TYR A 68 -5.45 1.78 -2.14
N TRP A 69 -5.86 0.99 -3.11
CA TRP A 69 -7.22 0.43 -3.20
C TRP A 69 -7.17 -1.08 -3.37
N LEU A 70 -8.26 -1.75 -2.98
CA LEU A 70 -8.36 -3.20 -3.08
C LEU A 70 -8.83 -3.58 -4.49
N TYR A 71 -8.00 -4.31 -5.22
CA TYR A 71 -8.43 -4.89 -6.50
C TYR A 71 -9.33 -6.12 -6.28
N HIS A 72 -8.91 -7.01 -5.39
CA HIS A 72 -9.59 -8.28 -5.09
C HIS A 72 -9.11 -8.83 -3.73
N LEU A 73 -9.87 -9.73 -3.11
CA LEU A 73 -9.56 -10.31 -1.81
C LEU A 73 -9.49 -11.82 -1.89
N TYR A 74 -8.49 -12.37 -1.21
CA TYR A 74 -8.20 -13.80 -1.18
C TYR A 74 -8.02 -14.25 0.27
N ASP A 75 -8.33 -15.51 0.53
CA ASP A 75 -7.97 -16.16 1.77
C ASP A 75 -6.46 -16.50 1.83
N LYS A 76 -6.04 -17.15 2.91
CA LYS A 76 -4.63 -17.52 3.14
C LYS A 76 -4.08 -18.53 2.13
N ASP A 77 -4.94 -19.26 1.42
CA ASP A 77 -4.59 -20.27 0.43
C ASP A 77 -4.78 -19.74 -1.01
N ILE A 78 -4.96 -18.41 -1.15
CA ILE A 78 -5.13 -17.69 -2.42
C ILE A 78 -6.45 -18.10 -3.11
N VAL A 79 -7.46 -18.47 -2.34
CA VAL A 79 -8.83 -18.68 -2.84
C VAL A 79 -9.59 -17.35 -2.77
N PRO A 80 -10.19 -16.87 -3.87
CA PRO A 80 -11.04 -15.68 -3.85
C PRO A 80 -12.19 -15.80 -2.85
N PHE A 81 -12.47 -14.72 -2.11
CA PHE A 81 -13.68 -14.69 -1.28
C PHE A 81 -14.94 -14.65 -2.14
N GLU A 82 -15.91 -15.53 -1.85
CA GLU A 82 -17.21 -15.53 -2.54
C GLU A 82 -17.93 -14.18 -2.42
N GLY A 83 -18.57 -13.76 -3.51
CA GLY A 83 -19.31 -12.50 -3.58
C GLY A 83 -18.44 -11.24 -3.60
N ARG A 84 -17.12 -11.37 -3.73
CA ARG A 84 -16.20 -10.23 -3.87
C ARG A 84 -15.67 -10.18 -5.30
N GLU A 85 -16.32 -9.38 -6.12
CA GLU A 85 -15.89 -9.17 -7.50
C GLU A 85 -14.56 -8.44 -7.58
N LYS A 86 -13.84 -8.69 -8.67
CA LYS A 86 -12.66 -7.92 -9.04
C LYS A 86 -13.10 -6.51 -9.41
N ASN A 87 -12.36 -5.52 -8.94
CA ASN A 87 -12.65 -4.13 -9.27
C ASN A 87 -12.07 -3.73 -10.64
N ASP A 88 -12.41 -4.47 -11.69
CA ASP A 88 -11.98 -4.21 -13.07
C ASP A 88 -12.53 -2.88 -13.59
N ALA A 89 -13.68 -2.41 -13.07
CA ALA A 89 -14.26 -1.11 -13.40
C ALA A 89 -13.28 0.05 -13.12
N LEU A 90 -12.57 0.02 -11.99
CA LEU A 90 -11.55 1.02 -11.67
C LEU A 90 -10.34 0.92 -12.59
N VAL A 91 -9.87 -0.29 -12.90
CA VAL A 91 -8.76 -0.47 -13.86
C VAL A 91 -9.14 0.12 -15.21
N ASN A 92 -10.36 -0.15 -15.69
CA ASN A 92 -10.86 0.35 -16.97
C ASN A 92 -11.07 1.86 -16.96
N LEU A 93 -11.51 2.43 -15.83
CA LEU A 93 -11.64 3.88 -15.69
C LEU A 93 -10.28 4.57 -15.83
N PHE A 94 -9.24 4.10 -15.12
CA PHE A 94 -7.88 4.63 -15.29
C PHE A 94 -7.40 4.50 -16.75
N LYS A 95 -7.64 3.35 -17.40
CA LYS A 95 -7.31 3.17 -18.82
C LYS A 95 -8.06 4.14 -19.75
N SER A 96 -9.31 4.47 -19.46
CA SER A 96 -10.07 5.44 -20.26
C SER A 96 -9.52 6.88 -20.16
N HIS A 97 -8.77 7.19 -19.11
CA HIS A 97 -8.01 8.43 -18.95
C HIS A 97 -6.58 8.35 -19.52
N GLY A 98 -6.26 7.29 -20.26
CA GLY A 98 -4.95 7.12 -20.92
C GLY A 98 -3.84 6.57 -20.02
N TYR A 99 -4.15 6.11 -18.81
CA TYR A 99 -3.17 5.47 -17.94
C TYR A 99 -2.88 4.04 -18.42
N GLU A 100 -1.60 3.68 -18.50
CA GLU A 100 -1.17 2.31 -18.79
C GLU A 100 -1.07 1.48 -17.50
N HIS A 101 -1.75 0.35 -17.47
CA HIS A 101 -1.67 -0.59 -16.35
C HIS A 101 -0.48 -1.53 -16.54
N HIS A 102 0.44 -1.57 -15.58
CA HIS A 102 1.68 -2.38 -15.66
C HIS A 102 1.45 -3.91 -15.50
N GLY A 103 0.25 -4.43 -15.79
CA GLY A 103 -0.10 -5.84 -15.62
C GLY A 103 -0.39 -6.22 -14.17
N PHE A 104 -0.67 -7.50 -13.87
CA PHE A 104 -0.96 -8.01 -12.51
C PHE A 104 0.25 -8.75 -11.92
N THR A 105 1.32 -8.00 -11.65
CA THR A 105 2.59 -8.55 -11.15
C THR A 105 2.47 -9.19 -9.76
N THR A 106 3.20 -10.28 -9.55
CA THR A 106 3.30 -11.02 -8.29
C THR A 106 4.70 -11.04 -7.70
N GLU A 107 5.69 -10.63 -8.49
CA GLU A 107 7.10 -10.60 -8.09
C GLU A 107 7.46 -9.27 -7.42
N TYR A 108 8.56 -9.28 -6.65
CA TYR A 108 9.14 -8.06 -6.11
C TYR A 108 9.84 -7.30 -7.23
N ASP A 109 9.42 -6.06 -7.44
CA ASP A 109 9.99 -5.15 -8.43
C ASP A 109 10.63 -3.97 -7.70
N THR A 110 11.84 -3.59 -8.09
CA THR A 110 12.59 -2.51 -7.43
C THR A 110 11.99 -1.12 -7.70
N SER A 111 11.16 -1.02 -8.74
CA SER A 111 10.57 0.24 -9.16
C SER A 111 9.15 0.46 -8.64
N SER A 112 8.47 -0.56 -8.10
CA SER A 112 7.05 -0.52 -7.76
C SER A 112 6.74 -1.14 -6.41
N GLN A 113 5.59 -0.76 -5.89
CA GLN A 113 5.15 -1.20 -4.58
C GLN A 113 4.56 -2.62 -4.64
N VAL A 114 4.75 -3.39 -3.55
CA VAL A 114 4.14 -4.72 -3.41
C VAL A 114 2.61 -4.63 -3.48
N ARG A 115 2.02 -5.57 -4.22
CA ARG A 115 0.57 -5.61 -4.51
C ARG A 115 -0.22 -6.61 -3.69
N TRP A 116 0.46 -7.61 -3.14
CA TRP A 116 -0.14 -8.64 -2.28
C TRP A 116 0.24 -8.38 -0.84
N MET A 117 -0.75 -8.22 0.03
CA MET A 117 -0.54 -7.91 1.45
C MET A 117 -1.27 -8.93 2.30
N GLY A 118 -0.54 -9.57 3.22
CA GLY A 118 -1.15 -10.37 4.28
C GLY A 118 -1.73 -9.45 5.35
N VAL A 119 -3.06 -9.38 5.44
CA VAL A 119 -3.76 -8.49 6.38
C VAL A 119 -4.54 -9.32 7.40
N LEU A 120 -4.34 -9.03 8.68
CA LEU A 120 -5.12 -9.60 9.77
C LEU A 120 -6.06 -8.54 10.33
N ASN A 121 -7.37 -8.69 10.10
CA ASN A 121 -8.36 -7.77 10.66
C ASN A 121 -8.46 -7.94 12.18
N LEU A 122 -8.21 -6.86 12.92
CA LEU A 122 -8.23 -6.82 14.39
C LEU A 122 -9.52 -6.20 14.96
N GLU A 123 -10.43 -5.71 14.12
CA GLU A 123 -11.68 -5.10 14.55
C GLU A 123 -12.48 -6.05 15.46
N GLY A 124 -12.87 -5.55 16.64
CA GLY A 124 -13.61 -6.31 17.65
C GLY A 124 -12.82 -7.45 18.32
N LYS A 125 -11.50 -7.56 18.11
CA LYS A 125 -10.68 -8.63 18.70
C LYS A 125 -9.88 -8.13 19.91
N THR A 126 -9.72 -9.00 20.90
CA THR A 126 -8.79 -8.85 22.03
C THR A 126 -7.59 -9.78 21.83
N PRO A 127 -6.46 -9.60 22.53
CA PRO A 127 -5.35 -10.55 22.46
C PRO A 127 -5.77 -12.01 22.73
N GLU A 128 -6.69 -12.24 23.66
CA GLU A 128 -7.20 -13.56 24.00
C GLU A 128 -8.06 -14.16 22.87
N THR A 129 -8.97 -13.37 22.30
CA THR A 129 -9.82 -13.85 21.21
C THR A 129 -9.04 -14.03 19.92
N LEU A 130 -8.06 -13.16 19.65
CA LEU A 130 -7.13 -13.29 18.52
C LEU A 130 -6.26 -14.53 18.65
N LYS A 131 -5.67 -14.78 19.82
CA LYS A 131 -4.83 -15.97 20.04
C LYS A 131 -5.60 -17.26 19.80
N LYS A 132 -6.92 -17.28 20.04
CA LYS A 132 -7.78 -18.44 19.74
C LYS A 132 -7.89 -18.72 18.24
N THR A 133 -7.76 -17.73 17.36
CA THR A 133 -7.87 -17.92 15.90
C THR A 133 -6.60 -18.45 15.26
N PHE A 134 -5.46 -18.42 15.95
CA PHE A 134 -4.22 -18.97 15.42
C PHE A 134 -4.25 -20.50 15.39
N ASP A 135 -3.50 -21.11 14.47
CA ASP A 135 -3.30 -22.55 14.48
C ASP A 135 -2.44 -23.00 15.67
N SER A 136 -2.40 -24.32 15.89
CA SER A 136 -1.68 -24.94 17.00
C SER A 136 -0.18 -24.64 16.99
N GLN A 137 0.45 -24.54 15.81
CA GLN A 137 1.87 -24.28 15.70
C GLN A 137 2.21 -22.85 16.15
N ARG A 138 1.45 -21.85 15.69
CA ARG A 138 1.64 -20.45 16.10
C ARG A 138 1.34 -20.27 17.59
N LYS A 139 0.26 -20.87 18.11
CA LYS A 139 -0.05 -20.88 19.57
C LYS A 139 1.10 -21.45 20.39
N ARG A 140 1.66 -22.59 19.96
CA ARG A 140 2.81 -23.24 20.62
C ARG A 140 4.04 -22.35 20.62
N ASN A 141 4.38 -21.73 19.48
CA ASN A 141 5.54 -20.85 19.37
C ASN A 141 5.42 -19.62 20.29
N ILE A 142 4.25 -18.99 20.35
CA ILE A 142 3.98 -17.87 21.26
C ILE A 142 4.17 -18.29 22.72
N ASN A 143 3.57 -19.41 23.13
CA ASN A 143 3.71 -19.93 24.50
C ASN A 143 5.16 -20.30 24.82
N LYS A 144 5.90 -20.85 23.86
CA LYS A 144 7.31 -21.20 24.03
C LYS A 144 8.16 -19.96 24.32
N ALA A 145 7.97 -18.87 23.58
CA ALA A 145 8.68 -17.62 23.80
C ALA A 145 8.40 -17.05 25.21
N ILE A 146 7.13 -17.08 25.64
CA ILE A 146 6.73 -16.66 26.99
C ILE A 146 7.39 -17.55 28.06
N ASN A 147 7.32 -18.87 27.91
CA ASN A 147 7.88 -19.83 28.85
C ASN A 147 9.41 -19.76 28.94
N TYR A 148 10.07 -19.32 27.87
CA TYR A 148 11.52 -19.06 27.86
C TYR A 148 11.90 -17.71 28.44
N GLY A 149 10.93 -16.93 28.94
CA GLY A 149 11.18 -15.64 29.58
C GLY A 149 11.61 -14.55 28.59
N VAL A 150 11.32 -14.71 27.29
CA VAL A 150 11.60 -13.68 26.28
C VAL A 150 10.81 -12.41 26.62
N LYS A 151 11.50 -11.27 26.63
CA LYS A 151 10.92 -9.95 26.89
C LYS A 151 10.99 -9.08 25.64
N VAL A 152 10.07 -8.15 25.54
CA VAL A 152 10.02 -7.16 24.44
C VAL A 152 10.00 -5.77 25.08
N ARG A 153 10.71 -4.83 24.46
CA ARG A 153 10.68 -3.41 24.80
C ARG A 153 10.83 -2.59 23.54
N PHE A 154 10.42 -1.33 23.58
CA PHE A 154 10.75 -0.37 22.53
C PHE A 154 12.23 0.04 22.65
N LEU A 155 12.84 0.29 21.50
CA LEU A 155 14.19 0.85 21.41
C LEU A 155 14.10 2.37 21.37
N GLU A 156 15.02 3.03 22.06
CA GLU A 156 15.23 4.47 21.93
C GLU A 156 16.04 4.78 20.67
N ARG A 157 16.06 6.06 20.27
CA ARG A 157 16.71 6.49 19.02
C ARG A 157 18.21 6.18 18.98
N ASP A 158 18.89 6.29 20.11
CA ASP A 158 20.32 6.00 20.26
C ASP A 158 20.65 4.50 20.29
N GLU A 159 19.64 3.65 20.42
CA GLU A 159 19.75 2.18 20.38
C GLU A 159 19.46 1.60 18.98
N PHE A 160 19.32 2.45 17.96
CA PHE A 160 18.99 2.03 16.59
C PHE A 160 20.00 1.03 16.00
N ASN A 161 21.25 1.08 16.45
CA ASN A 161 22.29 0.13 16.05
C ASN A 161 21.92 -1.32 16.40
N LEU A 162 21.23 -1.57 17.53
CA LEU A 162 20.79 -2.92 17.91
C LEU A 162 19.84 -3.53 16.88
N PHE A 163 18.97 -2.72 16.30
CA PHE A 163 18.11 -3.16 15.20
C PHE A 163 18.92 -3.41 13.93
N LEU A 164 19.84 -2.52 13.58
CA LEU A 164 20.67 -2.65 12.37
C LEU A 164 21.55 -3.90 12.39
N ASP A 165 22.13 -4.24 13.54
CA ASP A 165 22.97 -5.43 13.68
C ASP A 165 22.15 -6.70 13.42
N LEU A 166 20.97 -6.83 14.05
CA LEU A 166 20.05 -7.96 13.82
C LEU A 166 19.52 -8.02 12.38
N TYR A 167 19.31 -6.85 11.77
CA TYR A 167 18.86 -6.73 10.39
C TYR A 167 19.93 -7.26 9.42
N ARG A 168 21.20 -6.82 9.57
CA ARG A 168 22.33 -7.29 8.74
C ARG A 168 22.59 -8.78 8.88
N GLU A 169 22.57 -9.31 10.11
CA GLU A 169 22.67 -10.76 10.33
C GLU A 169 21.57 -11.55 9.61
N THR A 170 20.39 -10.94 9.45
CA THR A 170 19.27 -11.54 8.73
C THR A 170 19.42 -11.43 7.23
N GLU A 171 19.92 -10.31 6.70
CA GLU A 171 20.26 -10.14 5.28
C GLU A 171 21.27 -11.17 4.81
N GLU A 172 22.40 -11.31 5.52
CA GLU A 172 23.46 -12.27 5.22
C GLU A 172 22.93 -13.71 5.21
N ARG A 173 22.10 -14.07 6.20
CA ARG A 173 21.52 -15.41 6.31
C ARG A 173 20.49 -15.70 5.23
N ALA A 174 19.69 -14.71 4.85
CA ALA A 174 18.59 -14.88 3.90
C ALA A 174 18.99 -14.64 2.43
N GLY A 175 20.19 -14.10 2.19
CA GLY A 175 20.68 -13.76 0.85
C GLY A 175 19.96 -12.54 0.25
N PHE A 176 19.39 -11.68 1.10
CA PHE A 176 18.81 -10.41 0.66
C PHE A 176 19.90 -9.32 0.66
N VAL A 177 19.83 -8.41 -0.29
CA VAL A 177 20.70 -7.23 -0.37
C VAL A 177 19.79 -6.00 -0.32
N SER A 178 19.97 -5.13 0.68
CA SER A 178 19.38 -3.78 0.72
C SER A 178 20.18 -2.76 -0.08
#